data_AF-A0A349GBU7-F1
#
_entry.id   AF-A0A349GBU7-F1
#
_cell.length_a   1.000
_cell.length_b   1.000
_cell.length_c   1.000
_cell.angle_alpha   90.00
_cell.angle_beta   90.00
_cell.angle_gamma   90.00
#
_symmetry.space_group_name_H-M   'P 1'
#
loop_
_entity.id
_entity.type
_entity.pdbx_description
1 polymer ?
#
loop_
_entity_poly.entity_id
_entity_poly.type
_entity_poly.pdbx_seq_one_letter_code
_entity_poly.pdbx_strand_id
1 'polypeptide(L)'
;MNIVAIHHEAKSKYAYAYDENTLHIRLRTAKDDVKAVKLIWGDPFKWKRDGEDVSWAHAPEAPMNMVRDYCDGLFDYWFIEVVPEFKRTRYAFVLEGTEGGS
;
A
#
# COMPACT_ATOMS: atom_id res chain seq x y z
N MET A 1 15.91 -3.70 7.00
CA MET A 1 14.49 -3.40 7.25
C MET A 1 14.18 -3.23 8.73
N ASN A 2 14.00 -1.99 9.16
CA ASN A 2 13.58 -1.60 10.49
C ASN A 2 12.04 -1.54 10.59
N ILE A 3 11.44 -2.62 11.08
CA ILE A 3 9.99 -2.77 11.15
C ILE A 3 9.28 -1.72 12.01
N VAL A 4 9.94 -1.14 13.03
CA VAL A 4 9.32 -0.14 13.91
C VAL A 4 9.22 1.25 13.27
N ALA A 5 9.89 1.47 12.13
CA ALA A 5 9.78 2.71 11.37
C ALA A 5 8.60 2.73 10.38
N ILE A 6 8.04 1.55 10.07
CA ILE A 6 6.89 1.38 9.18
C ILE A 6 5.64 1.91 9.88
N HIS A 7 4.99 2.92 9.30
CA HIS A 7 3.79 3.49 9.89
C HIS A 7 2.74 3.83 8.84
N HIS A 8 1.51 3.37 9.09
CA HIS A 8 0.32 3.65 8.29
C HIS A 8 -0.91 3.72 9.21
N GLU A 9 -1.82 4.65 8.93
CA GLU A 9 -3.08 4.80 9.66
C GLU A 9 -4.25 5.01 8.69
N ALA A 10 -5.19 4.06 8.67
CA ALA A 10 -6.24 3.96 7.65
C ALA A 10 -7.37 5.02 7.76
N LYS A 11 -7.33 5.92 8.74
CA LYS A 11 -8.34 6.98 8.97
C LYS A 11 -7.70 8.30 9.40
N SER A 12 -6.72 8.76 8.62
CA SER A 12 -5.88 9.92 8.95
C SER A 12 -5.26 10.49 7.68
N LYS A 13 -4.26 11.36 7.78
CA LYS A 13 -3.49 11.93 6.65
C LYS A 13 -2.78 10.88 5.76
N TYR A 14 -2.82 9.60 6.15
CA TYR A 14 -2.22 8.46 5.46
C TYR A 14 -3.22 7.66 4.61
N ALA A 15 -4.52 7.86 4.78
CA ALA A 15 -5.57 7.26 3.97
C ALA A 15 -6.78 8.20 4.00
N TYR A 16 -6.94 9.01 2.94
CA TYR A 16 -8.02 9.99 2.87
C TYR A 16 -8.60 10.05 1.46
N ALA A 17 -9.91 10.30 1.39
CA ALA A 17 -10.57 10.61 0.13
C ALA A 17 -10.08 11.98 -0.34
N TYR A 18 -9.43 12.02 -1.50
CA TYR A 18 -9.03 13.27 -2.15
C TYR A 18 -10.23 13.92 -2.83
N ASP A 19 -11.04 13.10 -3.50
CA ASP A 19 -12.32 13.45 -4.07
C ASP A 19 -13.35 12.32 -3.81
N GLU A 20 -14.53 12.41 -4.42
CA GLU A 20 -15.61 11.43 -4.21
C GLU A 20 -15.26 9.98 -4.61
N ASN A 21 -14.22 9.80 -5.44
CA ASN A 21 -13.85 8.53 -6.07
C ASN A 21 -12.38 8.16 -5.81
N THR A 22 -11.51 9.13 -5.53
CA THR A 22 -10.05 8.93 -5.40
C THR A 22 -9.63 8.82 -3.94
N LEU A 23 -8.93 7.74 -3.61
CA LEU A 23 -8.33 7.49 -2.30
C LEU A 23 -6.81 7.69 -2.38
N HIS A 24 -6.30 8.59 -1.56
CA HIS A 24 -4.87 8.81 -1.39
C HIS A 24 -4.35 7.93 -0.26
N ILE A 25 -3.36 7.09 -0.56
CA ILE A 25 -2.72 6.20 0.41
C ILE A 25 -1.25 6.56 0.54
N ARG A 26 -0.80 6.74 1.79
CA ARG A 26 0.60 6.99 2.13
C ARG A 26 1.14 5.93 3.08
N LEU A 27 2.42 5.62 2.91
CA LEU A 27 3.21 4.78 3.81
C LEU A 27 4.51 5.50 4.17
N ARG A 28 4.88 5.48 5.45
CA ARG A 28 6.19 5.95 5.91
C ARG A 28 7.08 4.76 6.21
N THR A 29 8.33 4.80 5.76
CA THR A 29 9.38 3.82 6.09
C THR A 29 10.62 4.54 6.61
N ALA A 30 11.56 3.81 7.24
CA ALA A 30 12.89 4.36 7.51
C ALA A 30 13.56 4.75 6.18
N LYS A 31 14.34 5.82 6.21
CA LYS A 31 15.08 6.31 5.04
C LYS A 31 16.03 5.24 4.49
N ASP A 32 16.01 5.04 3.18
CA ASP A 32 16.86 4.13 2.40
C ASP A 32 16.77 2.64 2.79
N ASP A 33 15.84 2.28 3.68
CA ASP A 33 15.67 0.92 4.22
C ASP A 33 14.72 0.05 3.38
N VAL A 34 13.95 0.70 2.49
CA VAL A 34 12.98 0.07 1.59
C VAL A 34 13.24 0.56 0.16
N LYS A 35 13.40 -0.38 -0.76
CA LYS A 35 13.71 -0.12 -2.18
C LYS A 35 12.44 0.10 -3.00
N ALA A 36 11.39 -0.65 -2.69
CA ALA A 36 10.11 -0.53 -3.38
C ALA A 36 8.95 -0.83 -2.43
N VAL A 37 7.85 -0.11 -2.63
CA VAL A 37 6.58 -0.38 -1.97
C VAL A 37 5.53 -0.61 -3.04
N LYS A 38 4.74 -1.68 -2.89
CA LYS A 38 3.60 -1.98 -3.75
C LYS A 38 2.33 -2.04 -2.93
N LEU A 39 1.22 -1.63 -3.53
CA LEU A 39 -0.11 -1.71 -2.96
C LEU A 39 -0.91 -2.81 -3.66
N ILE A 40 -1.44 -3.73 -2.86
CA ILE A 40 -2.51 -4.64 -3.26
C ILE A 40 -3.80 -4.06 -2.70
N TRP A 41 -4.81 -3.84 -3.53
CA TRP A 41 -6.11 -3.32 -3.07
C TRP A 41 -7.27 -4.02 -3.77
N GLY A 42 -8.48 -3.86 -3.25
CA GLY A 42 -9.70 -4.42 -3.84
C GLY A 42 -10.94 -4.25 -2.96
N ASP A 43 -12.08 -4.79 -3.40
CA ASP A 43 -13.32 -4.75 -2.60
C ASP A 43 -13.23 -5.75 -1.43
N PRO A 44 -13.49 -5.34 -0.17
CA PRO A 44 -13.39 -6.21 1.02
C PRO A 44 -14.24 -7.49 0.96
N PHE A 45 -15.32 -7.49 0.18
CA PHE A 45 -16.29 -8.57 0.07
C PHE A 45 -16.12 -9.42 -1.19
N LYS A 46 -15.14 -9.09 -2.05
CA LYS A 46 -14.88 -9.87 -3.26
C LYS A 46 -13.94 -11.02 -2.93
N TRP A 47 -14.48 -12.24 -2.97
CA TRP A 47 -13.74 -13.47 -2.74
C TRP A 47 -13.73 -14.30 -4.01
N LYS A 48 -12.59 -14.93 -4.33
CA LYS A 48 -12.48 -15.93 -5.39
C LYS A 48 -12.31 -17.30 -4.76
N ARG A 49 -12.89 -18.29 -5.43
CA ARG A 49 -12.73 -19.70 -5.09
C ARG A 49 -11.93 -20.36 -6.20
N ASP A 50 -10.84 -21.01 -5.84
CA ASP A 50 -10.02 -21.83 -6.73
C ASP A 50 -9.94 -23.24 -6.12
N GLY A 51 -10.79 -24.16 -6.61
CA GLY A 51 -10.99 -25.46 -5.98
C GLY A 51 -11.57 -25.35 -4.55
N GLU A 52 -10.82 -25.85 -3.56
CA GLU A 52 -11.14 -25.76 -2.13
C GLU A 52 -10.62 -24.47 -1.49
N ASP A 53 -9.71 -23.75 -2.14
CA ASP A 53 -9.12 -22.53 -1.60
C ASP A 53 -10.02 -21.31 -1.83
N VAL A 54 -10.28 -20.58 -0.75
CA VAL A 54 -10.99 -19.29 -0.79
C VAL A 54 -9.98 -18.20 -0.48
N SER A 55 -9.75 -17.32 -1.46
CA SER A 55 -8.84 -16.19 -1.32
C SER A 55 -9.54 -14.89 -1.67
N TRP A 56 -9.03 -13.79 -1.10
CA TRP A 56 -9.54 -12.47 -1.40
C TRP A 56 -9.20 -12.09 -2.84
N ALA A 57 -10.22 -11.76 -3.63
CA ALA A 57 -10.09 -11.39 -5.03
C ALA A 57 -9.76 -9.90 -5.14
N HIS A 58 -8.50 -9.56 -4.92
CA HIS A 58 -7.98 -8.21 -5.09
C HIS A 58 -8.04 -7.78 -6.57
N ALA A 59 -8.21 -6.48 -6.80
CA ALA A 59 -8.20 -5.86 -8.11
C ALA A 59 -7.43 -4.54 -7.97
N PRO A 60 -6.29 -4.36 -8.65
CA PRO A 60 -5.80 -5.12 -9.82
C PRO A 60 -5.16 -6.50 -9.51
N GLU A 61 -5.04 -7.35 -10.54
CA GLU A 61 -4.38 -8.68 -10.48
C GLU A 61 -2.90 -8.60 -10.09
N ALA A 62 -2.23 -7.50 -10.44
CA ALA A 62 -0.84 -7.24 -10.07
C ALA A 62 -0.76 -6.11 -9.02
N PRO A 63 0.12 -6.22 -8.00
CA PRO A 63 0.37 -5.14 -7.05
C PRO A 63 0.85 -3.86 -7.77
N MET A 64 0.33 -2.70 -7.38
CA MET A 64 0.69 -1.42 -7.99
C MET A 64 1.89 -0.79 -7.29
N ASN A 65 2.88 -0.29 -8.03
CA ASN A 65 4.02 0.41 -7.43
C ASN A 65 3.57 1.74 -6.81
N MET A 66 3.99 2.00 -5.58
CA MET A 66 3.89 3.31 -4.96
C MET A 66 5.09 4.16 -5.37
N VAL A 67 4.88 5.47 -5.49
CA VAL A 67 5.93 6.45 -5.79
C VAL A 67 6.53 6.94 -4.48
N ARG A 68 7.86 7.06 -4.40
CA ARG A 68 8.51 7.79 -3.31
C ARG A 68 8.32 9.29 -3.56
N ASP A 69 7.39 9.88 -2.83
CA ASP A 69 6.94 11.26 -3.01
C ASP A 69 7.97 12.26 -2.47
N TYR A 70 8.42 12.04 -1.23
CA TYR A 70 9.47 12.84 -0.61
C TYR A 70 10.19 12.06 0.50
N CYS A 71 11.31 12.61 0.97
CA CYS A 71 12.06 12.09 2.11
C CYS A 71 12.49 13.24 3.03
N ASP A 72 12.71 12.93 4.30
CA ASP A 72 13.30 13.86 5.27
C ASP A 72 14.64 13.32 5.81
N GLY A 73 15.08 13.78 6.98
CA GLY A 73 16.31 13.30 7.60
C GLY A 73 16.27 11.84 8.06
N LEU A 74 15.08 11.28 8.31
CA LEU A 74 14.89 9.99 8.97
C LEU A 74 13.98 9.02 8.19
N PHE A 75 13.11 9.53 7.31
CA PHE A 75 12.04 8.75 6.71
C PHE A 75 11.91 8.96 5.19
N ASP A 76 11.44 7.92 4.53
CA ASP A 76 10.90 7.96 3.17
C ASP A 76 9.37 7.89 3.20
N TYR A 77 8.72 8.68 2.36
CA TYR A 77 7.26 8.75 2.24
C TYR A 77 6.81 8.27 0.87
N TRP A 78 6.03 7.20 0.87
CA TRP A 78 5.49 6.56 -0.32
C TRP A 78 4.04 6.97 -0.51
N PHE A 79 3.64 7.17 -1.76
CA PHE A 79 2.32 7.65 -2.15
C PHE A 79 1.77 6.87 -3.33
N ILE A 80 0.45 6.66 -3.32
CA ILE A 80 -0.31 6.14 -4.46
C ILE A 80 -1.75 6.63 -4.40
N GLU A 81 -2.32 6.81 -5.58
CA GLU A 81 -3.72 7.16 -5.79
C GLU A 81 -4.44 5.92 -6.33
N VAL A 82 -5.58 5.58 -5.74
CA VAL A 82 -6.44 4.49 -6.23
C VAL A 82 -7.86 5.00 -6.35
N VAL A 83 -8.62 4.42 -7.28
CA VAL A 83 -10.03 4.79 -7.55
C VAL A 83 -10.90 3.56 -7.29
N PRO A 84 -11.40 3.37 -6.05
CA PRO A 84 -12.22 2.21 -5.72
C PRO A 84 -13.63 2.34 -6.28
N GLU A 85 -14.03 1.36 -7.10
CA GLU A 85 -15.35 1.34 -7.78
C GLU A 85 -16.54 1.47 -6.81
N PHE A 86 -16.46 0.84 -5.63
CA PHE A 86 -17.57 0.79 -4.66
C PHE A 86 -17.34 1.66 -3.41
N LYS A 87 -16.40 2.61 -3.44
CA LYS A 87 -16.02 3.47 -2.29
C LYS A 87 -15.69 2.70 -1.00
N ARG A 88 -15.40 1.40 -1.14
CA ARG A 88 -15.00 0.47 -0.08
C ARG A 88 -13.72 -0.20 -0.56
N THR A 89 -12.72 -0.25 0.31
CA THR A 89 -11.41 -0.79 -0.08
C THR A 89 -10.78 -1.52 1.08
N ARG A 90 -10.29 -2.71 0.80
CA ARG A 90 -9.28 -3.39 1.62
C ARG A 90 -7.97 -3.30 0.86
N TYR A 91 -6.85 -3.13 1.56
CA TYR A 91 -5.53 -3.09 0.94
C TYR A 91 -4.44 -3.63 1.86
N ALA A 92 -3.32 -3.98 1.27
CA ALA A 92 -2.10 -4.42 1.92
C ALA A 92 -0.88 -3.83 1.21
N PHE A 93 0.19 -3.61 1.98
CA PHE A 93 1.47 -3.14 1.45
C PHE A 93 2.44 -4.31 1.30
N VAL A 94 3.13 -4.37 0.17
CA VAL A 94 4.25 -5.28 -0.08
C VAL A 94 5.51 -4.43 -0.13
N LEU A 95 6.44 -4.67 0.79
CA LEU A 95 7.67 -3.92 0.92
C LEU A 95 8.84 -4.80 0.48
N GLU A 96 9.66 -4.28 -0.43
CA GLU A 96 10.96 -4.86 -0.80
C GLU A 96 12.04 -4.09 -0.04
N GLY A 97 12.62 -4.72 0.98
CA GLY A 97 13.72 -4.12 1.74
C GLY A 97 14.97 -3.97 0.88
N THR A 98 15.80 -2.99 1.20
CA THR A 98 17.15 -2.90 0.65
C THR A 98 17.96 -4.02 1.32
N GLU A 99 18.09 -5.20 0.71
CA GLU A 99 19.03 -6.21 1.21
C GLU A 99 20.43 -5.59 1.14
N GLY A 100 21.10 -5.54 2.29
CA GLY A 100 22.49 -5.13 2.37
C GLY A 100 23.31 -6.08 1.50
N GLY A 101 23.89 -5.55 0.42
CA GLY A 101 24.92 -6.28 -0.32
C GLY A 101 25.95 -6.81 0.67
N SER A 102 26.12 -8.13 0.68
CA SER A 102 27.34 -8.78 1.10
C SER A 102 28.00 -9.32 -0.16
#